data_AF-A0AAX1QL18-F1
#
_entry.id   AF-A0AAX1QL18-F1
#
_cell.length_a   1.000
_cell.length_b   1.000
_cell.length_c   1.000
_cell.angle_alpha   90.00
_cell.angle_beta   90.00
_cell.angle_gamma   90.00
#
_symmetry.space_group_name_H-M   'P 1'
#
loop_
_entity.id
_entity.type
_entity.pdbx_description
1 polymer ?
#
loop_
_entity_poly.entity_id
_entity_poly.type
_entity_poly.pdbx_seq_one_letter_code
_entity_poly.pdbx_strand_id
1 'polypeptide(L)'
;MSNIQFILTIAVCAAATMLTRFLPFLVFGSRGGKVPEVVEYLGHVLPAAIFGMLIVYCLKGVSLTSGSHGIPEAIAIGVTVALHKWKHQTLVSIAGGTLCYVLLVQMVF
;
A
#
# COMPACT_ATOMS: atom_id res chain seq x y z
N MET A 1 27.52 -9.96 -9.92
CA MET A 1 26.94 -10.71 -8.80
C MET A 1 27.28 -12.18 -9.01
N SER A 2 28.14 -12.76 -8.17
CA SER A 2 28.49 -14.20 -8.25
C SER A 2 27.33 -15.05 -7.70
N ASN A 3 27.10 -16.25 -8.26
CA ASN A 3 26.02 -17.17 -7.85
C ASN A 3 26.02 -17.44 -6.34
N ILE A 4 27.20 -17.47 -5.72
CA ILE A 4 27.38 -17.64 -4.27
C ILE A 4 26.81 -16.45 -3.49
N GLN A 5 27.03 -15.22 -3.97
CA GLN A 5 26.48 -14.01 -3.34
C GLN A 5 24.96 -13.98 -3.42
N PHE A 6 24.38 -14.43 -4.53
CA PHE A 6 22.94 -14.53 -4.71
C PHE A 6 22.30 -15.49 -3.70
N ILE A 7 22.87 -16.70 -3.57
CA ILE A 7 22.40 -17.70 -2.60
C ILE A 7 22.54 -17.19 -1.16
N LEU A 8 23.67 -16.58 -0.81
CA LEU A 8 23.88 -16.00 0.51
C LEU A 8 22.87 -14.88 0.82
N THR A 9 22.59 -14.01 -0.16
CA THR A 9 21.62 -12.92 0.01
C THR A 9 20.22 -13.46 0.26
N ILE A 10 19.79 -14.46 -0.51
CA ILE A 10 18.49 -15.12 -0.30
C ILE A 10 18.43 -15.77 1.08
N ALA A 11 19.47 -16.49 1.47
CA ALA A 11 19.53 -17.16 2.77
C ALA A 11 19.43 -16.16 3.94
N VAL A 12 20.12 -15.03 3.85
CA VAL A 12 20.06 -13.95 4.85
C VAL A 12 18.67 -13.32 4.89
N CYS A 13 18.09 -12.97 3.74
CA CYS A 13 16.74 -12.41 3.68
C CYS A 13 15.69 -13.38 4.23
N ALA A 14 15.79 -14.66 3.90
CA ALA A 14 14.90 -15.71 4.39
C ALA A 14 15.05 -15.88 5.91
N ALA A 15 16.28 -15.97 6.42
CA ALA A 15 16.54 -16.07 7.85
C ALA A 15 16.03 -14.84 8.61
N ALA A 16 16.24 -13.63 8.09
CA ALA A 16 15.73 -12.40 8.69
C ALA A 16 14.19 -12.34 8.71
N THR A 17 13.53 -12.80 7.63
CA THR A 17 12.06 -12.89 7.54
C THR A 17 11.50 -13.91 8.53
N MET A 18 12.13 -15.08 8.60
CA MET A 18 11.75 -16.11 9.57
C MET A 18 11.93 -15.57 10.99
N LEU A 19 13.08 -14.97 11.29
CA LEU A 19 13.40 -14.44 12.61
C LEU A 19 12.39 -13.37 13.02
N THR A 20 12.11 -12.37 12.17
CA THR A 20 11.13 -11.31 12.48
C THR A 20 9.71 -11.83 12.66
N ARG A 21 9.33 -12.94 12.01
CA ARG A 21 8.03 -13.59 12.20
C ARG A 21 7.96 -14.46 13.45
N PHE A 22 9.07 -15.11 13.82
CA PHE A 22 9.16 -15.93 15.04
C PHE A 22 9.44 -15.10 16.30
N LEU A 23 10.02 -13.92 16.16
CA LEU A 23 10.31 -12.99 17.25
C LEU A 23 9.06 -12.60 18.07
N PRO A 24 7.91 -12.21 17.48
CA PRO A 24 6.69 -11.98 18.26
C PRO A 24 6.23 -13.26 18.96
N PHE A 25 6.42 -14.44 18.37
CA PHE A 25 6.02 -15.70 18.99
C PHE A 25 6.93 -16.08 20.17
N LEU A 26 8.24 -15.81 20.08
CA LEU A 26 9.19 -16.04 21.18
C LEU A 26 8.99 -15.04 22.33
N VAL A 27 8.74 -13.76 22.00
CA VAL A 27 8.54 -12.68 22.97
C VAL A 27 7.18 -12.77 23.67
N PHE A 28 6.12 -13.13 22.93
CA PHE A 28 4.75 -13.21 23.46
C PHE A 28 4.30 -14.63 23.85
N GLY A 29 5.02 -15.67 23.41
CA GLY A 29 4.73 -17.07 23.73
C GLY A 29 4.84 -17.40 25.23
N SER A 30 5.73 -16.74 25.98
CA SER A 30 5.86 -16.92 27.43
C SER A 30 4.73 -16.29 28.26
N ARG A 31 3.86 -15.46 27.66
CA ARG A 31 2.78 -14.73 28.36
C ARG A 31 1.38 -15.34 28.12
N GLY A 32 1.29 -16.63 27.79
CA GLY A 32 0.02 -17.34 27.68
C GLY A 32 -0.86 -16.91 26.50
N GLY A 33 -0.25 -16.41 25.42
CA GLY A 33 -0.94 -16.09 24.16
C GLY A 33 -1.67 -14.74 24.13
N LYS A 34 -1.60 -13.93 25.20
CA LYS A 34 -2.15 -12.57 25.18
C LYS A 34 -1.15 -11.60 24.56
N VAL A 35 -1.44 -11.14 23.33
CA VAL A 35 -0.72 -10.02 22.72
C VAL A 35 -0.89 -8.77 23.59
N PRO A 36 0.17 -7.97 23.81
CA PRO A 36 0.05 -6.76 24.62
C PRO A 36 -0.82 -5.72 23.91
N GLU A 37 -1.63 -5.00 24.67
CA GLU A 37 -2.61 -4.01 24.17
C GLU A 37 -1.99 -2.99 23.21
N VAL A 38 -0.74 -2.57 23.45
CA VAL A 38 0.00 -1.64 22.58
C VAL A 38 0.24 -2.23 21.19
N VAL A 39 0.58 -3.51 21.08
CA VAL A 39 0.85 -4.16 19.78
C VAL A 39 -0.44 -4.40 19.01
N GLU A 40 -1.52 -4.75 19.70
CA GLU A 40 -2.86 -4.89 19.10
C GLU A 40 -3.38 -3.55 18.59
N TYR A 41 -3.27 -2.50 19.40
CA TYR A 41 -3.61 -1.13 19.01
C TYR A 41 -2.79 -0.69 17.78
N LEU A 42 -1.47 -0.92 17.80
CA LEU A 42 -0.61 -0.60 16.68
C LEU A 42 -1.04 -1.37 15.42
N GLY A 43 -1.38 -2.66 15.54
CA GLY A 43 -1.91 -3.48 14.44
C GLY A 43 -3.23 -2.96 13.86
N HIS A 44 -4.06 -2.30 14.67
CA HIS A 44 -5.32 -1.71 14.21
C HIS A 44 -5.13 -0.36 13.49
N VAL A 45 -4.20 0.48 13.97
CA VAL A 45 -3.97 1.82 13.40
C VAL A 45 -2.97 1.83 12.24
N LEU A 46 -2.05 0.87 12.19
CA LEU A 46 -1.01 0.80 11.17
C LEU A 46 -1.57 0.67 9.74
N PRO A 47 -2.59 -0.18 9.45
CA PRO A 47 -3.18 -0.26 8.12
C PRO A 47 -3.73 1.09 7.66
N ALA A 48 -4.47 1.79 8.53
CA ALA A 48 -5.03 3.10 8.22
C ALA A 48 -3.93 4.13 7.92
N ALA A 49 -2.85 4.15 8.70
CA ALA A 49 -1.72 5.04 8.49
C ALA A 49 -0.99 4.75 7.15
N ILE A 50 -0.80 3.47 6.81
CA ILE A 50 -0.16 3.07 5.55
C ILE A 50 -1.01 3.49 4.35
N PHE A 51 -2.33 3.27 4.38
CA PHE A 51 -3.22 3.74 3.31
C PHE A 51 -3.16 5.27 3.14
N GLY A 52 -3.13 6.03 4.25
CA GLY A 52 -2.95 7.48 4.20
C GLY A 52 -1.62 7.88 3.55
N MET A 53 -0.52 7.26 3.97
CA MET A 53 0.81 7.52 3.39
C MET A 53 0.89 7.13 1.91
N LEU A 54 0.24 6.04 1.49
CA LEU A 54 0.19 5.63 0.10
C LEU A 54 -0.48 6.70 -0.77
N ILE A 55 -1.60 7.27 -0.30
CA ILE A 55 -2.29 8.36 -1.00
C ILE A 55 -1.37 9.60 -1.12
N VAL A 56 -0.73 10.00 -0.03
CA VAL A 56 0.22 11.13 -0.03
C VAL A 56 1.37 10.88 -0.99
N TYR A 57 1.89 9.65 -1.04
CA TYR A 57 2.99 9.29 -1.93
C TYR A 57 2.57 9.27 -3.40
N CYS A 58 1.39 8.71 -3.71
CA CYS A 58 0.80 8.79 -5.03
C CYS A 58 0.67 10.24 -5.49
N LEU A 59 0.17 11.13 -4.63
CA LEU A 59 0.04 12.56 -4.93
C LEU A 59 1.39 13.28 -5.06
N LYS A 60 2.41 12.88 -4.29
CA LYS A 60 3.76 13.45 -4.37
C LYS A 60 4.44 13.14 -5.71
N GLY A 61 4.14 11.98 -6.32
CA GLY A 61 4.66 11.58 -7.63
C GLY A 61 3.99 12.28 -8.81
N VAL A 62 2.83 12.92 -8.60
CA VAL A 62 2.10 13.67 -9.63
C VAL A 62 2.81 14.99 -9.89
N SER A 63 3.50 15.08 -11.01
CA SER A 63 4.13 16.33 -11.45
C SER A 63 3.07 17.31 -11.96
N LEU A 64 2.52 18.10 -11.02
CA LEU A 64 1.58 19.20 -11.28
C LEU A 64 2.12 20.24 -12.30
N THR A 65 3.43 20.27 -12.53
CA THR A 65 4.13 21.30 -13.30
C THR A 65 4.64 20.85 -14.68
N SER A 66 4.40 19.59 -15.09
CA SER A 66 4.75 19.10 -16.44
C SER A 66 3.50 18.85 -17.28
N GLY A 67 2.78 19.93 -17.56
CA GLY A 67 2.03 20.19 -18.82
C GLY A 67 0.84 19.32 -19.24
N SER A 68 0.65 18.09 -18.76
CA SER A 68 -0.37 17.21 -19.36
C SER A 68 -0.93 16.08 -18.47
N HIS A 69 -0.25 15.71 -17.37
CA HIS A 69 -0.62 14.52 -16.58
C HIS A 69 -1.31 14.81 -15.23
N GLY A 70 -1.17 16.01 -14.65
CA GLY A 70 -1.77 16.30 -13.33
C GLY A 70 -3.29 16.47 -13.32
N ILE A 71 -3.87 16.96 -14.42
CA ILE A 71 -5.32 17.16 -14.59
C ILE A 71 -6.08 15.82 -14.64
N PRO A 72 -5.67 14.81 -15.46
CA PRO A 72 -6.36 13.53 -15.48
C PRO A 72 -6.27 12.78 -14.16
N GLU A 73 -5.17 12.90 -13.42
CA GLU A 73 -5.03 12.30 -12.08
C GLU A 73 -5.99 12.92 -11.06
N ALA A 74 -6.11 14.25 -11.01
CA ALA A 74 -7.05 14.92 -10.11
C ALA A 74 -8.51 14.54 -10.41
N ILE A 75 -8.89 14.46 -11.69
CA ILE A 75 -10.23 14.05 -12.12
C ILE A 75 -10.48 12.57 -11.78
N ALA A 76 -9.52 11.68 -12.05
CA ALA A 76 -9.64 10.26 -11.72
C ALA A 76 -9.80 10.02 -10.22
N ILE A 77 -9.04 10.74 -9.38
CA ILE A 77 -9.20 10.68 -7.91
C ILE A 77 -10.59 11.18 -7.51
N GLY A 78 -11.05 12.31 -8.06
CA GLY A 78 -12.38 12.86 -7.79
C GLY A 78 -13.51 11.89 -8.17
N VAL A 79 -13.42 11.27 -9.36
CA VAL A 79 -14.37 10.26 -9.82
C VAL A 79 -14.31 9.03 -8.91
N THR A 80 -13.13 8.58 -8.51
CA THR A 80 -12.98 7.43 -7.61
C THR A 80 -13.65 7.69 -6.26
N VAL A 81 -13.45 8.88 -5.68
CA VAL A 81 -14.10 9.30 -4.42
C VAL A 81 -15.61 9.39 -4.58
N ALA A 82 -16.09 9.99 -5.67
CA ALA A 82 -17.53 10.11 -5.96
C ALA A 82 -18.18 8.73 -6.14
N LEU A 83 -17.55 7.84 -6.90
CA LEU A 83 -18.03 6.48 -7.14
C LEU A 83 -18.02 5.64 -5.86
N HIS A 84 -16.99 5.80 -5.02
CA HIS A 84 -16.91 5.12 -3.72
C HIS A 84 -18.07 5.53 -2.81
N LYS A 85 -18.36 6.83 -2.75
CA LYS A 85 -19.41 7.40 -1.91
C LYS A 85 -20.81 6.96 -2.33
N TRP A 86 -21.00 6.67 -3.62
CA TRP A 86 -22.30 6.27 -4.16
C TRP A 86 -22.52 4.74 -4.11
N LYS A 87 -21.48 3.95 -4.42
CA LYS A 87 -21.62 2.51 -4.59
C LYS A 87 -21.24 1.71 -3.35
N HIS A 88 -20.49 2.27 -2.38
CA HIS A 88 -20.00 1.60 -1.16
C HIS A 88 -19.25 0.26 -1.39
N GLN A 89 -18.87 -0.03 -2.64
CA GLN A 89 -18.23 -1.29 -3.06
C GLN A 89 -16.79 -1.00 -3.49
N THR A 90 -15.83 -1.49 -2.69
CA THR A 90 -14.37 -1.26 -2.89
C THR A 90 -13.88 -1.71 -4.25
N LEU A 91 -14.31 -2.88 -4.74
CA LEU A 91 -13.91 -3.41 -6.05
C LEU A 91 -14.35 -2.52 -7.22
N VAL A 92 -15.56 -1.95 -7.15
CA VAL A 92 -16.09 -1.07 -8.21
C VAL A 92 -15.32 0.25 -8.25
N SER A 93 -14.93 0.75 -7.08
CA SER A 93 -14.15 1.99 -6.97
C SER A 93 -12.75 1.84 -7.56
N ILE A 94 -12.07 0.71 -7.30
CA ILE A 94 -10.71 0.46 -7.82
C ILE A 94 -10.74 0.28 -9.34
N ALA A 95 -11.64 -0.58 -9.83
CA ALA A 95 -11.79 -0.82 -11.26
C ALA A 95 -12.21 0.45 -12.00
N GLY A 96 -13.22 1.18 -11.48
CA GLY A 96 -13.72 2.42 -12.07
C GLY A 96 -12.66 3.52 -12.11
N GLY A 97 -11.94 3.75 -10.99
CA GLY A 97 -10.86 4.73 -10.92
C GLY A 97 -9.73 4.45 -11.91
N THR A 98 -9.32 3.17 -12.01
CA THR A 98 -8.27 2.73 -12.95
C THR A 98 -8.72 2.90 -14.40
N LEU A 99 -9.94 2.48 -14.73
CA LEU A 99 -10.47 2.57 -16.09
C LEU A 99 -10.66 4.03 -16.52
N CYS A 100 -11.17 4.89 -15.63
CA CYS A 100 -11.27 6.32 -15.87
C CYS A 100 -9.90 6.97 -16.10
N TYR A 101 -8.88 6.60 -15.32
CA TYR A 101 -7.52 7.09 -15.52
C TYR A 101 -6.96 6.68 -16.89
N VAL A 102 -7.04 5.39 -17.23
CA VAL A 102 -6.54 4.86 -18.51
C VAL A 102 -7.26 5.48 -19.71
N LEU A 103 -8.58 5.66 -19.62
CA LEU A 103 -9.36 6.30 -20.68
C LEU A 103 -9.04 7.78 -20.84
N LEU A 104 -8.88 8.53 -19.75
CA LEU A 104 -8.48 9.95 -19.85
C LEU A 104 -7.09 10.10 -20.46
N VAL A 105 -6.15 9.25 -20.08
CA VAL A 105 -4.78 9.28 -20.63
C VAL A 105 -4.74 8.88 -22.10
N GLN A 106 -5.57 7.94 -22.56
CA GLN A 106 -5.53 7.51 -23.97
C GLN A 106 -6.40 8.33 -24.93
N MET A 107 -7.51 8.91 -24.47
CA MET A 107 -8.47 9.59 -25.35
C MET A 107 -8.33 11.12 -25.35
N VAL A 108 -7.78 11.70 -24.29
CA VAL A 108 -7.76 13.18 -24.10
C VAL A 108 -6.34 13.75 -24.18
N PHE A 109 -5.30 12.95 -23.90
CA PHE A 109 -3.90 13.39 -23.84
C PHE A 109 -2.97 12.58 -24.71
#